data_AF-A0A133V4P9-F1
#
_entry.id   AF-A0A133V4P9-F1
#
_cell.length_a   1.000
_cell.length_b   1.000
_cell.length_c   1.000
_cell.angle_alpha   90.00
_cell.angle_beta   90.00
_cell.angle_gamma   90.00
#
_symmetry.space_group_name_H-M   'P 1'
#
loop_
_entity.id
_entity.type
_entity.pdbx_description
1 polymer ?
#
loop_
_entity_poly.entity_id
_entity_poly.type
_entity_poly.pdbx_seq_one_letter_code
_entity_poly.pdbx_strand_id
1 'polypeptide(L)'
;MSLPPREQEEITSLVEEGRFTSQSDVLRTAFRIMLEERPKYRIDIAINLYKKGEISISRATEIAGVSQGEFNEILERRDIVKEVERKEDESEKVEKLKSGMNE
;
A
#
# COMPACT_ATOMS: atom_id res chain seq x y z
N MET A 1 -1.75 -14.79 -6.51
CA MET A 1 -1.22 -15.78 -5.56
C MET A 1 -2.18 -16.95 -5.53
N SER A 2 -1.67 -18.18 -5.44
CA SER A 2 -2.50 -19.39 -5.31
C SER A 2 -2.13 -20.09 -4.01
N LEU A 3 -3.11 -20.43 -3.19
CA LEU A 3 -2.92 -21.30 -2.03
C LEU A 3 -2.74 -22.76 -2.50
N PRO A 4 -2.00 -23.61 -1.77
CA PRO A 4 -2.01 -25.06 -1.95
C PRO A 4 -3.44 -25.64 -1.99
N PRO A 5 -3.71 -26.71 -2.76
CA PRO A 5 -5.06 -27.26 -2.93
C PRO A 5 -5.76 -27.57 -1.60
N ARG A 6 -5.04 -28.17 -0.65
CA ARG A 6 -5.57 -28.50 0.68
C ARG A 6 -6.11 -27.28 1.43
N GLU A 7 -5.38 -26.16 1.39
CA GLU A 7 -5.81 -24.93 2.07
C GLU A 7 -7.05 -24.32 1.40
N GLN A 8 -7.20 -24.50 0.07
CA GLN A 8 -8.40 -24.07 -0.65
C GLN A 8 -9.63 -24.90 -0.24
N GLU A 9 -9.46 -26.21 -0.08
CA GLU A 9 -10.52 -27.12 0.41
C GLU A 9 -10.94 -26.74 1.84
N GLU A 10 -9.97 -26.51 2.73
CA GLU A 10 -10.23 -26.10 4.12
C GLU A 10 -10.98 -24.74 4.19
N ILE A 11 -10.58 -23.75 3.39
CA ILE A 11 -11.28 -22.45 3.29
C ILE A 11 -12.70 -22.62 2.72
N THR A 12 -12.87 -23.49 1.72
CA THR A 12 -14.17 -23.73 1.09
C THR A 12 -15.15 -24.35 2.07
N SER A 13 -14.70 -25.32 2.86
CA SER A 13 -15.51 -25.95 3.92
C SER A 13 -16.07 -24.92 4.91
N LEU A 14 -15.28 -23.91 5.30
CA LEU A 14 -15.75 -22.84 6.20
C LEU A 14 -16.90 -22.01 5.59
N VAL A 15 -16.90 -21.81 4.28
CA VAL A 15 -17.95 -21.09 3.56
C VAL A 15 -19.19 -21.97 3.41
N GLU A 16 -19.01 -23.24 3.06
CA GLU A 16 -20.11 -24.22 2.92
C GLU A 16 -20.85 -24.47 4.24
N GLU A 17 -20.14 -24.45 5.38
CA GLU A 17 -20.75 -24.49 6.72
C GLU A 17 -21.43 -23.18 7.14
N GLY A 18 -21.37 -22.14 6.31
CA GLY A 18 -21.96 -20.83 6.60
C GLY A 18 -21.23 -20.03 7.67
N ARG A 19 -19.98 -20.39 8.02
CA ARG A 19 -19.15 -19.64 8.98
C ARG A 19 -18.67 -18.31 8.42
N PHE A 20 -18.48 -18.24 7.10
CA PHE A 20 -18.11 -17.05 6.35
C PHE A 20 -18.97 -16.90 5.10
N THR A 21 -19.15 -15.66 4.66
CA THR A 21 -20.00 -15.35 3.49
C THR A 21 -19.34 -15.68 2.15
N SER A 22 -18.00 -15.74 2.13
CA SER A 22 -17.20 -16.06 0.95
C SER A 22 -15.75 -16.37 1.32
N GLN A 23 -14.99 -16.97 0.40
CA GLN A 23 -13.55 -17.15 0.60
C GLN A 23 -12.82 -15.80 0.77
N SER A 24 -13.30 -14.73 0.13
CA SER A 24 -12.75 -13.38 0.32
C SER A 24 -13.01 -12.81 1.71
N ASP A 25 -14.11 -13.22 2.37
CA ASP A 25 -14.43 -12.85 3.75
C ASP A 25 -13.50 -13.56 4.75
N VAL A 26 -13.19 -14.84 4.49
CA VAL A 26 -12.15 -15.58 5.21
C VAL A 26 -10.80 -14.86 5.11
N LEU A 27 -10.38 -14.50 3.88
CA LEU A 27 -9.12 -13.81 3.66
C LEU A 27 -9.07 -12.44 4.35
N ARG A 28 -10.14 -11.65 4.25
CA ARG A 28 -10.24 -10.35 4.94
C ARG A 28 -10.13 -10.50 6.45
N THR A 29 -10.79 -11.51 7.01
CA THR A 29 -10.75 -11.79 8.44
C THR A 29 -9.36 -12.24 8.88
N ALA A 30 -8.74 -13.17 8.15
CA ALA A 30 -7.38 -13.63 8.43
C ALA A 30 -6.36 -12.48 8.34
N PHE A 31 -6.48 -11.63 7.32
CA PHE A 31 -5.63 -10.46 7.15
C PHE A 31 -5.78 -9.47 8.31
N ARG A 32 -7.02 -9.19 8.75
CA ARG A 32 -7.28 -8.33 9.91
C ARG A 32 -6.65 -8.89 11.18
N ILE A 33 -6.89 -10.16 11.50
CA ILE A 33 -6.31 -10.84 12.67
C ILE A 33 -4.77 -10.77 12.62
N MET A 34 -4.16 -11.02 11.45
CA MET A 34 -2.71 -10.90 11.29
C MET A 34 -2.21 -9.50 11.64
N LEU A 35 -2.90 -8.45 11.21
CA LEU A 35 -2.52 -7.06 11.52
C LEU A 35 -2.79 -6.65 12.97
N GLU A 36 -3.72 -7.32 13.66
CA GLU A 36 -3.97 -7.14 15.09
C GLU A 36 -2.86 -7.82 15.92
N GLU A 37 -2.48 -9.04 15.56
CA GLU A 37 -1.40 -9.80 16.21
C GLU A 37 -0.01 -9.22 15.90
N ARG A 38 0.16 -8.60 14.72
CA ARG A 38 1.43 -7.99 14.29
C ARG A 38 1.23 -6.56 13.81
N PRO A 39 0.94 -5.60 14.71
CA PRO A 39 0.69 -4.20 14.34
C PRO A 39 1.82 -3.54 13.56
N LYS A 40 3.07 -3.99 13.75
CA LYS A 40 4.24 -3.51 12.98
C LYS A 40 4.06 -3.66 11.46
N TYR A 41 3.32 -4.67 11.00
CA TYR A 41 3.05 -4.84 9.57
C TYR A 41 2.22 -3.70 8.98
N ARG A 42 1.40 -3.02 9.79
CA ARG A 42 0.67 -1.81 9.34
C ARG A 42 1.64 -0.70 8.94
N ILE A 43 2.68 -0.49 9.74
CA ILE A 43 3.75 0.47 9.46
C ILE A 43 4.50 0.06 8.19
N ASP A 44 4.86 -1.22 8.05
CA ASP A 44 5.60 -1.72 6.89
C ASP A 44 4.77 -1.58 5.59
N ILE A 45 3.47 -1.88 5.64
CA ILE A 45 2.54 -1.68 4.52
C ILE A 45 2.43 -0.20 4.16
N ALA A 46 2.18 0.66 5.15
CA ALA A 46 2.06 2.10 4.95
C ALA A 46 3.31 2.69 4.30
N ILE A 47 4.50 2.32 4.80
CA ILE A 47 5.79 2.72 4.23
C ILE A 47 5.92 2.27 2.78
N ASN A 48 5.65 0.99 2.49
CA ASN A 48 5.84 0.44 1.17
C ASN A 48 4.94 1.13 0.13
N LEU A 49 3.66 1.31 0.46
CA LEU A 49 2.70 2.00 -0.43
C LEU A 49 3.06 3.48 -0.58
N TYR A 50 3.48 4.16 0.50
CA TYR A 50 3.89 5.55 0.47
C TYR A 50 5.15 5.78 -0.38
N LYS A 51 6.18 4.94 -0.19
CA LYS A 51 7.44 5.00 -0.95
C LYS A 51 7.22 4.89 -2.45
N LYS A 52 6.30 4.02 -2.88
CA LYS A 52 5.91 3.83 -4.28
C LYS A 52 5.03 4.94 -4.85
N GLY A 53 4.61 5.89 -4.01
CA GLY A 53 3.67 6.95 -4.40
C GLY A 53 2.25 6.44 -4.66
N GLU A 54 1.90 5.22 -4.25
CA GLU A 54 0.56 4.65 -4.43
C GLU A 54 -0.48 5.29 -3.49
N ILE A 55 -0.02 5.83 -2.36
CA ILE A 55 -0.87 6.51 -1.38
C ILE A 55 -0.26 7.82 -0.90
N SER A 56 -1.11 8.72 -0.40
CA SER A 56 -0.69 9.96 0.25
C SER A 56 -0.11 9.70 1.65
N ILE A 57 0.60 10.68 2.20
CA ILE A 57 1.09 10.62 3.59
C ILE A 57 -0.06 10.47 4.60
N SER A 58 -1.18 11.15 4.36
CA SER A 58 -2.39 11.06 5.20
C SER A 58 -2.96 9.64 5.22
N ARG A 59 -3.04 8.99 4.05
CA ARG A 59 -3.47 7.59 3.98
C ARG A 59 -2.45 6.65 4.63
N ALA A 60 -1.16 6.94 4.51
CA ALA A 60 -0.11 6.14 5.15
C ALA A 60 -0.19 6.23 6.68
N THR A 61 -0.40 7.42 7.25
CA THR A 61 -0.58 7.61 8.70
C THR A 61 -1.81 6.89 9.23
N GLU A 62 -2.91 6.88 8.47
CA GLU A 62 -4.13 6.15 8.81
C GLU A 62 -3.89 4.64 8.85
N ILE A 63 -3.24 4.08 7.83
CA ILE A 63 -2.93 2.64 7.78
C ILE A 63 -2.00 2.26 8.92
N ALA A 64 -0.94 3.04 9.14
CA ALA A 64 0.05 2.80 10.19
C ALA A 64 -0.51 2.98 11.60
N GLY A 65 -1.60 3.74 11.77
CA GLY A 65 -2.20 4.02 13.07
C GLY A 65 -1.35 4.94 13.94
N VAL A 66 -0.65 5.90 13.32
CA VAL A 66 0.26 6.85 14.00
C VAL A 66 0.01 8.27 13.49
N SER A 67 0.46 9.26 14.25
CA SER A 67 0.46 10.66 13.80
C SER A 67 1.44 10.88 12.64
N GLN A 68 1.28 11.99 11.92
CA GLN A 68 2.21 12.36 10.84
C GLN A 68 3.64 12.61 11.35
N GLY A 69 3.79 13.17 12.56
CA GLY A 69 5.11 13.36 13.19
C GLY A 69 5.81 12.03 13.47
N GLU A 70 5.12 11.10 14.12
CA GLU A 70 5.66 9.75 14.38
C GLU A 70 5.97 9.01 13.07
N PHE A 71 5.13 9.16 12.04
CA PHE A 71 5.39 8.55 10.74
C PHE A 71 6.66 9.11 10.10
N ASN A 72 6.87 10.43 10.13
CA ASN A 72 8.10 11.05 9.63
C ASN A 72 9.34 10.55 10.38
N GLU A 73 9.29 10.47 11.72
CA GLU A 73 10.40 9.89 12.50
C GLU A 73 10.70 8.44 12.10
N ILE A 74 9.67 7.64 11.82
CA ILE A 74 9.83 6.26 11.34
C ILE A 74 10.51 6.24 9.97
N LEU A 75 10.15 7.15 9.05
CA LEU A 75 10.78 7.26 7.74
C LEU A 75 12.27 7.63 7.87
N GLU A 76 12.57 8.64 8.68
CA GLU A 76 13.94 9.10 8.95
C GLU A 76 14.80 7.98 9.56
N ARG A 77 14.32 7.32 10.61
CA ARG A 77 15.05 6.21 11.28
C ARG A 77 15.33 5.01 10.37
N ARG A 78 14.58 4.86 9.28
CA ARG A 78 14.71 3.74 8.32
C ARG A 78 15.37 4.17 7.00
N ASP A 79 15.98 5.37 6.95
CA ASP A 79 16.61 5.95 5.77
C ASP A 79 15.71 5.89 4.52
N ILE A 80 14.44 6.23 4.72
CA ILE A 80 13.42 6.14 3.69
C ILE A 80 13.36 7.45 2.90
N VAL A 81 13.93 7.41 1.72
CA VAL A 81 13.69 8.43 0.69
C VAL A 81 12.49 8.00 -0.17
N LYS A 82 11.61 8.95 -0.49
CA LYS A 82 10.46 8.72 -1.36
C LYS A 82 10.97 8.45 -2.78
N GLU A 83 10.67 7.29 -3.37
CA GLU A 83 10.95 7.02 -4.79
C GLU A 83 9.89 7.70 -5.67
N VAL A 84 9.70 9.01 -5.49
CA VAL A 84 8.92 9.82 -6.42
C VAL A 84 9.90 10.66 -7.20
N GLU A 85 10.62 9.98 -8.11
CA GLU A 85 11.31 10.52 -9.28
C GLU A 85 12.08 9.36 -9.96
N ARG A 86 11.34 8.52 -10.68
CA ARG A 86 11.79 7.76 -11.87
C ARG A 86 10.56 7.14 -12.56
N LYS A 87 9.59 8.00 -12.88
CA LYS A 87 8.76 7.79 -14.08
C LYS A 87 9.14 8.90 -15.03
N GLU A 88 10.18 8.60 -15.81
CA GLU A 88 10.63 9.22 -17.06
C GLU A 88 10.55 10.76 -17.16
N ASP A 89 11.73 11.35 -17.12
CA ASP A 89 12.03 12.64 -17.74
C ASP A 89 11.67 12.64 -19.25
N GLU A 90 11.05 13.75 -19.65
CA GLU A 90 11.25 14.47 -20.91
C GLU A 90 11.02 13.80 -22.27
N SER A 91 9.83 14.03 -22.82
CA SER A 91 9.69 14.69 -24.13
C SER A 91 8.27 15.25 -24.27
N GLU A 92 8.14 16.57 -24.52
CA GLU A 92 7.07 17.25 -25.29
C GLU A 92 6.49 18.56 -24.73
N LYS A 93 6.81 19.03 -23.52
CA LYS A 93 6.15 20.26 -23.00
C LYS A 93 6.95 21.56 -22.91
N VAL A 94 8.22 21.61 -23.30
CA VAL A 94 9.03 22.84 -23.11
C VAL A 94 9.31 23.63 -24.41
N GLU A 95 9.00 23.13 -25.60
CA GLU A 95 9.39 23.82 -26.84
C GLU A 95 8.35 24.79 -27.44
N LYS A 96 7.12 24.87 -26.90
CA LYS A 96 6.07 25.79 -27.44
C LYS A 96 6.03 27.19 -26.82
N LEU A 97 6.87 27.50 -25.82
CA LEU A 97 6.86 28.83 -25.17
C LEU A 97 7.93 29.80 -25.69
N LYS A 98 8.87 29.36 -26.54
CA LYS A 98 9.91 30.24 -27.12
C LYS A 98 9.61 30.75 -28.53
N SER A 99 8.54 30.28 -29.18
CA SER A 99 8.18 30.70 -30.56
C SER A 99 7.10 31.79 -30.63
N GLY A 100 6.56 32.27 -29.50
CA GLY A 100 5.49 33.28 -29.47
C GLY A 100 5.95 34.72 -29.21
N MET A 101 7.25 34.97 -29.17
CA MET A 101 7.82 36.31 -28.95
C MET A 101 8.83 36.63 -30.05
N ASN A 102 8.38 36.62 -31.29
CA ASN A 102 8.97 37.34 -32.43
C ASN A 102 8.07 37.09 -33.64
N GLU A 103 7.00 37.88 -33.75
CA GLU A 103 6.42 38.37 -35.01
C GLU A 103 5.39 39.46 -34.71
#